data_AF-A0A7C4H1J0-F1
#
_entry.id   AF-A0A7C4H1J0-F1
#
_cell.length_a   1.000
_cell.length_b   1.000
_cell.length_c   1.000
_cell.angle_alpha   90.00
_cell.angle_beta   90.00
_cell.angle_gamma   90.00
#
_symmetry.space_group_name_H-M   'P 1'
#
loop_
_entity.id
_entity.type
_entity.pdbx_description
1 polymer ?
#
loop_
_entity_poly.entity_id
_entity_poly.type
_entity_poly.pdbx_seq_one_letter_code
_entity_poly.pdbx_strand_id
1 'polypeptide(L)'
;RKLESLNSDVTIEAVNEYVSEDNIGRLIGDVDVVVDGMDNFKTRFIINDKCVELGIPFIHGAVYSFEGRLMTIIPGETPCLRCLIPEPPPEHEIVPVIGPAPGVIGSLEALEAIKVILKIGESLKNKLLVFDGLNLEFHTIPIEKSPNCPTCSKIK
;
A
#
# COMPACT_ATOMS: atom_id res chain seq x y z
N ARG A 1 -4.78 -23.09 2.75
CA ARG A 1 -3.88 -24.26 2.67
C ARG A 1 -2.43 -23.95 2.31
N LYS A 2 -2.09 -23.19 1.26
CA LYS A 2 -0.66 -22.92 0.93
C LYS A 2 0.07 -22.19 2.07
N LEU A 3 -0.51 -21.11 2.59
CA LEU A 3 0.09 -20.34 3.69
C LEU A 3 0.14 -21.13 5.01
N GLU A 4 -0.94 -21.84 5.38
CA GLU A 4 -0.98 -22.72 6.56
C GLU A 4 0.09 -23.82 6.50
N SER A 5 0.41 -24.34 5.31
CA SER A 5 1.47 -25.34 5.15
C SER A 5 2.88 -24.78 5.32
N LEU A 6 3.06 -23.46 5.17
CA LEU A 6 4.34 -22.79 5.39
C LEU A 6 4.56 -22.47 6.86
N ASN A 7 3.49 -22.11 7.58
CA ASN A 7 3.53 -21.88 9.02
C ASN A 7 2.16 -22.24 9.63
N SER A 8 2.12 -23.29 10.45
CA SER A 8 0.89 -23.75 11.12
C SER A 8 0.56 -22.96 12.39
N ASP A 9 1.49 -22.13 12.88
CA ASP A 9 1.33 -21.39 14.14
C ASP A 9 0.58 -20.06 13.95
N VAL A 10 0.28 -19.69 12.69
CA VAL A 10 -0.48 -18.47 12.36
C VAL A 10 -1.94 -18.80 12.10
N THR A 11 -2.83 -17.88 12.48
CA THR A 11 -4.25 -17.93 12.10
C THR A 11 -4.42 -17.20 10.77
N ILE A 12 -5.15 -17.81 9.84
CA ILE A 12 -5.42 -17.24 8.52
C ILE A 12 -6.93 -17.14 8.32
N GLU A 13 -7.43 -15.92 8.23
CA GLU A 13 -8.82 -15.64 7.92
C GLU A 13 -8.94 -15.21 6.46
N ALA A 14 -9.64 -16.01 5.65
CA ALA A 14 -9.88 -15.70 4.25
C ALA A 14 -11.28 -15.07 4.09
N VAL A 15 -11.31 -13.86 3.53
CA VAL A 15 -12.55 -13.16 3.22
C VAL A 15 -12.75 -13.13 1.70
N ASN A 16 -13.78 -13.82 1.21
CA ASN A 16 -14.10 -13.89 -0.21
C ASN A 16 -15.14 -12.83 -0.59
N GLU A 17 -14.73 -11.57 -0.56
CA GLU A 17 -15.57 -10.42 -0.89
C GLU A 17 -14.79 -9.39 -1.71
N TYR A 18 -15.49 -8.62 -2.54
CA TYR A 18 -14.91 -7.42 -3.15
C TYR A 18 -14.88 -6.28 -2.14
N VAL A 19 -13.75 -5.58 -2.06
CA VAL A 19 -13.64 -4.36 -1.26
C VAL A 19 -14.47 -3.25 -1.89
N SER A 20 -15.27 -2.58 -1.06
CA SER A 20 -16.15 -1.47 -1.40
C SER A 20 -16.22 -0.47 -0.25
N GLU A 21 -16.78 0.71 -0.48
CA GLU A 21 -16.97 1.72 0.56
C GLU A 21 -17.88 1.20 1.71
N ASP A 22 -18.84 0.33 1.38
CA ASP A 22 -19.82 -0.20 2.34
C ASP A 22 -19.23 -1.24 3.29
N ASN A 23 -18.25 -2.03 2.84
CA ASN A 23 -17.69 -3.13 3.65
C ASN A 23 -16.27 -2.87 4.18
N ILE A 24 -15.52 -1.91 3.63
CA ILE A 24 -14.10 -1.70 4.02
C ILE A 24 -13.93 -1.49 5.52
N GLY A 25 -14.83 -0.74 6.17
CA GLY A 25 -14.76 -0.50 7.62
C GLY A 25 -14.84 -1.79 8.45
N ARG A 26 -15.66 -2.75 8.04
CA ARG A 26 -15.72 -4.07 8.68
C ARG A 26 -14.49 -4.92 8.36
N LEU A 27 -13.98 -4.83 7.13
CA LEU A 27 -12.86 -5.66 6.67
C LEU A 27 -11.53 -5.31 7.35
N ILE A 28 -11.29 -4.03 7.64
CA ILE A 28 -10.01 -3.58 8.20
C ILE A 28 -10.13 -2.98 9.61
N GLY A 29 -11.31 -3.00 10.23
CA GLY A 29 -11.55 -2.27 11.50
C GLY A 29 -10.66 -2.69 12.68
N ASP A 30 -10.23 -3.95 12.71
CA ASP A 30 -9.51 -4.55 13.84
C ASP A 30 -8.06 -4.97 13.49
N VAL A 31 -7.47 -4.42 12.42
CA VAL A 31 -6.10 -4.78 12.00
C VAL A 31 -5.05 -3.72 12.38
N ASP A 32 -3.83 -4.17 12.65
CA ASP A 32 -2.71 -3.28 12.99
C ASP A 32 -2.07 -2.60 11.75
N VAL A 33 -2.16 -3.24 10.58
CA VAL A 33 -1.60 -2.75 9.33
C VAL A 33 -2.35 -3.37 8.14
N VAL A 34 -2.53 -2.59 7.07
CA VAL A 34 -3.05 -3.06 5.78
C VAL A 34 -1.91 -3.10 4.76
N VAL A 35 -1.86 -4.16 3.96
CA VAL A 35 -0.90 -4.31 2.85
C VAL A 35 -1.68 -4.36 1.53
N ASP A 36 -1.26 -3.58 0.55
CA ASP A 36 -1.88 -3.53 -0.77
C ASP A 36 -1.57 -4.79 -1.58
N GLY A 37 -2.59 -5.27 -2.29
CA GLY A 37 -2.47 -6.32 -3.30
C GLY A 37 -3.39 -6.06 -4.48
N MET A 38 -3.89 -4.83 -4.60
CA MET A 38 -4.92 -4.43 -5.56
C MET A 38 -4.29 -4.02 -6.88
N ASP A 39 -5.03 -4.23 -7.97
CA ASP A 39 -4.64 -3.95 -9.34
C ASP A 39 -5.30 -2.68 -9.91
N ASN A 40 -6.17 -2.01 -9.15
CA ASN A 40 -6.95 -0.88 -9.63
C ASN A 40 -6.95 0.29 -8.62
N PHE A 41 -6.95 1.52 -9.16
CA PHE A 41 -6.92 2.73 -8.34
C PHE A 41 -8.16 2.92 -7.47
N LYS A 42 -9.35 2.51 -7.96
CA LYS A 42 -10.60 2.67 -7.22
C LYS A 42 -10.52 2.01 -5.84
N THR A 43 -10.16 0.74 -5.78
CA THR A 43 -10.05 0.02 -4.50
C THR A 43 -8.90 0.56 -3.65
N ARG A 44 -7.77 0.91 -4.25
CA ARG A 44 -6.64 1.52 -3.52
C ARG A 44 -7.04 2.81 -2.81
N PHE A 45 -7.87 3.65 -3.43
CA PHE A 45 -8.38 4.86 -2.80
C PHE A 45 -9.37 4.58 -1.67
N ILE A 46 -10.28 3.61 -1.86
CA ILE A 46 -11.21 3.18 -0.79
C ILE A 46 -10.43 2.72 0.45
N ILE A 47 -9.42 1.87 0.25
CA ILE A 47 -8.54 1.39 1.33
C ILE A 47 -7.77 2.57 1.95
N ASN A 48 -7.12 3.40 1.13
CA ASN A 48 -6.37 4.56 1.61
C ASN A 48 -7.23 5.46 2.50
N ASP A 49 -8.43 5.82 2.03
CA ASP A 49 -9.29 6.76 2.74
C ASP A 49 -9.75 6.16 4.06
N LYS A 50 -10.09 4.86 4.08
CA LYS A 50 -10.50 4.19 5.31
C LYS A 50 -9.35 3.99 6.29
N CYS A 51 -8.15 3.61 5.82
CA CYS A 51 -6.96 3.52 6.65
C CYS A 51 -6.63 4.87 7.30
N VAL A 52 -6.73 5.95 6.53
CA VAL A 52 -6.49 7.30 7.04
C VAL A 52 -7.56 7.72 8.05
N GLU A 53 -8.84 7.41 7.79
CA GLU A 53 -9.95 7.66 8.72
C GLU A 53 -9.76 6.93 10.06
N LEU A 54 -9.35 5.65 10.03
CA LEU A 54 -9.21 4.79 11.21
C LEU A 54 -7.84 4.91 11.89
N GLY A 55 -6.88 5.63 11.30
CA GLY A 55 -5.52 5.72 11.84
C GLY A 55 -4.68 4.45 11.65
N ILE A 56 -5.05 3.60 10.69
CA ILE A 56 -4.38 2.32 10.42
C ILE A 56 -3.26 2.54 9.38
N PRO A 57 -2.02 2.12 9.64
CA PRO A 57 -0.95 2.12 8.65
C PRO A 57 -1.30 1.32 7.39
N PHE A 58 -0.93 1.85 6.24
CA PHE A 58 -1.17 1.24 4.94
C PHE A 58 0.13 1.16 4.13
N ILE A 59 0.53 -0.06 3.76
CA ILE A 59 1.69 -0.31 2.91
C ILE A 59 1.20 -0.45 1.48
N HIS A 60 1.48 0.53 0.64
CA HIS A 60 1.02 0.58 -0.74
C HIS A 60 2.12 0.15 -1.71
N GLY A 61 1.89 -0.94 -2.42
CA GLY A 61 2.66 -1.37 -3.59
C GLY A 61 1.91 -1.19 -4.90
N ALA A 62 2.64 -0.87 -5.96
CA ALA A 62 2.12 -0.89 -7.32
C ALA A 62 3.19 -1.38 -8.29
N VAL A 63 2.77 -2.08 -9.34
CA VAL A 63 3.67 -2.61 -10.36
C VAL A 63 3.12 -2.30 -11.74
N TYR A 64 4.00 -1.95 -12.66
CA TYR A 64 3.68 -1.67 -14.05
C TYR A 64 4.83 -2.15 -14.94
N SER A 65 4.57 -3.13 -15.82
CA SER A 65 5.60 -3.71 -16.69
C SER A 65 6.79 -4.27 -15.90
N PHE A 66 7.97 -3.63 -15.98
CA PHE A 66 9.19 -3.97 -15.23
C PHE A 66 9.41 -3.06 -14.00
N GLU A 67 8.55 -2.07 -13.78
CA GLU A 67 8.69 -1.08 -12.73
C GLU A 67 7.82 -1.40 -11.52
N GLY A 68 8.27 -0.96 -10.34
CA GLY A 68 7.53 -1.07 -9.09
C GLY A 68 7.58 0.21 -8.28
N ARG A 69 6.56 0.41 -7.44
CA ARG A 69 6.44 1.53 -6.51
C ARG A 69 6.04 1.02 -5.15
N LEU A 70 6.58 1.64 -4.11
CA LEU A 70 6.26 1.33 -2.72
C LEU A 70 6.16 2.62 -1.91
N MET A 71 5.18 2.68 -1.01
CA MET A 71 4.95 3.80 -0.11
C MET A 71 4.42 3.29 1.23
N THR A 72 4.97 3.80 2.34
CA THR A 72 4.48 3.48 3.69
C THR A 72 3.67 4.67 4.22
N ILE A 73 2.36 4.47 4.31
CA ILE A 73 1.39 5.47 4.77
C ILE A 73 1.11 5.24 6.24
N ILE A 74 1.45 6.22 7.09
CA ILE A 74 1.15 6.22 8.52
C ILE A 74 0.29 7.47 8.75
N PRO A 75 -1.03 7.31 8.97
CA PRO A 75 -1.93 8.45 9.15
C PRO A 75 -1.44 9.41 10.24
N GLY A 76 -1.51 10.72 9.96
CA GLY A 76 -0.97 11.78 10.83
C GLY A 76 0.54 12.03 10.67
N GLU A 77 1.32 11.02 10.30
CA GLU A 77 2.79 11.15 10.20
C GLU A 77 3.30 11.33 8.77
N THR A 78 2.66 10.71 7.78
CA THR A 78 3.12 10.72 6.38
C THR A 78 2.01 11.17 5.40
N PRO A 79 2.36 11.59 4.17
CA PRO A 79 1.38 11.82 3.11
C PRO A 79 0.60 10.55 2.81
N CYS A 80 -0.70 10.67 2.50
CA CYS A 80 -1.50 9.52 2.05
C CYS A 80 -1.40 9.34 0.54
N LEU A 81 -1.98 8.27 -0.01
CA LEU A 81 -1.96 7.99 -1.44
C LEU A 81 -2.52 9.16 -2.27
N ARG A 82 -3.58 9.81 -1.78
CA ARG A 82 -4.16 11.01 -2.43
C ARG A 82 -3.26 12.25 -2.43
N CYS A 83 -2.22 12.32 -1.59
CA CYS A 83 -1.22 13.38 -1.71
C CYS A 83 -0.34 13.17 -2.94
N LEU A 84 -0.03 11.92 -3.28
CA LEU A 84 0.74 11.56 -4.47
C LEU A 84 -0.14 11.58 -5.74
N ILE A 85 -1.37 11.08 -5.62
CA ILE A 85 -2.31 10.90 -6.75
C ILE A 85 -3.67 11.51 -6.34
N PRO A 86 -3.87 12.82 -6.57
CA PRO A 86 -5.08 13.52 -6.11
C PRO A 86 -6.39 12.93 -6.66
N GLU A 87 -6.38 12.54 -7.94
CA GLU A 87 -7.49 11.93 -8.65
C GLU A 87 -7.03 10.67 -9.38
N PRO A 88 -7.90 9.65 -9.54
CA PRO A 88 -7.56 8.46 -10.30
C PRO A 88 -7.02 8.84 -11.69
N PRO A 89 -5.87 8.30 -12.11
CA PRO A 89 -5.41 8.51 -13.46
C PRO A 89 -6.44 7.91 -14.44
N PRO A 90 -6.49 8.41 -15.68
CA PRO A 90 -7.34 7.81 -16.71
C PRO A 90 -7.13 6.31 -16.79
N GLU A 91 -8.19 5.55 -17.07
CA GLU A 91 -8.05 4.11 -17.35
C GLU A 91 -7.16 3.95 -18.58
N HIS A 92 -5.91 3.53 -18.35
CA HIS A 92 -4.97 3.21 -19.41
C HIS A 92 -5.16 1.75 -19.86
N GLU A 93 -4.59 1.46 -21.02
CA GLU A 93 -4.50 0.10 -21.54
C GLU A 93 -3.84 -0.82 -20.51
N ILE A 94 -4.38 -2.03 -20.34
CA ILE A 94 -3.83 -3.02 -19.41
C ILE A 94 -2.43 -3.41 -19.91
N VAL A 95 -1.40 -2.98 -19.18
CA VAL A 95 -0.02 -3.32 -19.51
C VAL A 95 0.38 -4.59 -18.75
N PRO A 96 0.83 -5.64 -19.47
CA PRO A 96 1.31 -6.86 -18.83
C PRO A 96 2.47 -6.59 -17.87
N VAL A 97 2.51 -7.34 -16.78
CA VAL A 97 3.57 -7.25 -15.76
C VAL A 97 4.48 -8.48 -15.85
N ILE A 98 5.79 -8.27 -15.69
CA ILE A 98 6.74 -9.38 -15.60
C ILE A 98 6.70 -9.97 -14.18
N GLY A 99 6.48 -11.29 -14.08
CA GLY A 99 6.21 -11.97 -12.79
C GLY A 99 7.17 -11.68 -11.61
N PRO A 100 8.48 -11.48 -11.81
CA PRO A 100 9.39 -11.11 -10.72
C PRO A 100 9.15 -9.72 -10.12
N ALA A 101 8.65 -8.74 -10.89
CA ALA A 101 8.44 -7.38 -10.40
C ALA A 101 7.46 -7.30 -9.21
N PRO A 102 6.26 -7.92 -9.24
CA PRO A 102 5.40 -8.00 -8.05
C PRO A 102 5.97 -8.88 -6.95
N GLY A 103 6.83 -9.86 -7.28
CA GLY A 103 7.58 -10.61 -6.26
C GLY A 103 8.53 -9.72 -5.46
N VAL A 104 9.24 -8.81 -6.13
CA VAL A 104 10.12 -7.82 -5.48
C VAL A 104 9.28 -6.86 -4.64
N ILE A 105 8.27 -6.22 -5.21
CA ILE A 105 7.45 -5.24 -4.49
C ILE A 105 6.72 -5.88 -3.30
N GLY A 106 6.06 -7.03 -3.47
CA GLY A 106 5.39 -7.74 -2.38
C GLY A 106 6.34 -8.15 -1.24
N SER A 107 7.59 -8.49 -1.56
CA SER A 107 8.61 -8.77 -0.54
C SER A 107 9.00 -7.52 0.25
N LEU A 108 9.08 -6.37 -0.42
CA LEU A 108 9.37 -5.10 0.24
C LEU A 108 8.16 -4.60 1.05
N GLU A 109 6.94 -4.81 0.58
CA GLU A 109 5.71 -4.52 1.33
C GLU A 109 5.67 -5.30 2.65
N ALA A 110 5.95 -6.61 2.59
CA ALA A 110 6.03 -7.45 3.79
C ALA A 110 7.12 -6.96 4.76
N LEU A 111 8.27 -6.52 4.25
CA LEU A 111 9.35 -5.97 5.06
C LEU A 111 8.93 -4.65 5.75
N GLU A 112 8.26 -3.74 5.05
CA GLU A 112 7.72 -2.51 5.64
C GLU A 112 6.65 -2.81 6.69
N ALA A 113 5.74 -3.75 6.44
CA ALA A 113 4.73 -4.17 7.40
C ALA A 113 5.37 -4.68 8.71
N ILE A 114 6.39 -5.54 8.62
CA ILE A 114 7.13 -6.04 9.79
C ILE A 114 7.77 -4.88 10.57
N LYS A 115 8.42 -3.93 9.87
CA LYS A 115 9.03 -2.75 10.53
C LYS A 115 8.00 -1.89 11.24
N VAL A 116 6.83 -1.68 10.63
CA VAL A 116 5.74 -0.91 11.22
C VAL A 116 5.18 -1.60 12.47
N ILE A 117 4.88 -2.90 12.39
CA ILE A 117 4.35 -3.69 13.53
C ILE A 117 5.34 -3.69 14.70
N LEU A 118 6.62 -3.96 14.42
CA LEU A 118 7.65 -4.05 15.45
C LEU A 118 8.19 -2.69 15.90
N LYS A 119 7.85 -1.61 15.20
CA LYS A 119 8.38 -0.25 15.41
C LYS A 119 9.90 -0.19 15.38
N ILE A 120 10.50 -0.88 14.41
CA ILE A 120 11.96 -0.98 14.25
C ILE A 120 12.46 -0.37 12.95
N GLY A 121 13.68 0.16 12.99
CA GLY A 121 14.32 0.81 11.85
C GLY A 121 13.57 2.05 11.39
N GLU A 122 13.85 2.46 10.16
CA GLU A 122 13.16 3.57 9.51
C GLU A 122 12.26 3.01 8.42
N SER A 123 10.95 3.24 8.53
CA SER A 123 10.02 2.96 7.43
C SER A 123 10.21 3.95 6.30
N LEU A 124 9.61 3.69 5.15
CA LEU A 124 9.63 4.54 3.97
C LEU A 124 8.76 5.81 4.15
N LYS A 125 8.95 6.52 5.27
CA LYS A 125 8.22 7.74 5.62
C LYS A 125 8.59 8.85 4.62
N ASN A 126 7.57 9.54 4.13
CA ASN A 126 7.71 10.71 3.26
C ASN A 126 8.57 10.44 2.01
N LYS A 127 8.61 9.19 1.55
CA LYS A 127 9.35 8.76 0.36
C LYS A 127 8.49 7.81 -0.46
N LEU A 128 8.58 7.94 -1.77
CA LEU A 128 8.15 6.96 -2.74
C LEU A 128 9.40 6.20 -3.21
N LEU A 129 9.43 4.90 -3.00
CA LEU A 129 10.45 4.03 -3.59
C LEU A 129 10.00 3.70 -5.02
N VAL A 130 10.92 3.82 -5.97
CA VAL A 130 10.73 3.43 -7.36
C VAL A 130 11.78 2.36 -7.68
N PHE A 131 11.30 1.19 -8.09
CA PHE A 131 12.10 0.09 -8.59
C PHE A 131 12.06 0.11 -10.12
N ASP A 132 13.22 0.23 -10.75
CA ASP A 132 13.42 0.05 -12.19
C ASP A 132 13.99 -1.36 -12.43
N GLY A 133 13.16 -2.28 -12.92
CA GLY A 133 13.58 -3.65 -13.18
C GLY A 133 14.40 -3.87 -14.45
N LEU A 134 14.46 -2.90 -15.37
CA LEU A 134 15.31 -3.01 -16.56
C LEU A 134 16.77 -2.69 -16.23
N ASN A 135 16.98 -1.70 -15.37
CA ASN A 135 18.32 -1.30 -14.91
C ASN A 135 18.71 -1.89 -13.55
N LEU A 136 17.77 -2.55 -12.86
CA LEU A 136 17.92 -3.07 -11.49
C LEU A 136 18.30 -1.98 -10.48
N GLU A 137 17.64 -0.83 -10.58
CA GLU A 137 17.90 0.32 -9.74
C GLU A 137 16.76 0.60 -8.77
N PHE A 138 17.12 1.19 -7.63
CA PHE A 138 16.17 1.69 -6.64
C PHE A 138 16.40 3.17 -6.43
N HIS A 139 15.34 3.95 -6.65
CA HIS A 139 15.32 5.40 -6.46
C HIS A 139 14.34 5.75 -5.36
N THR A 140 14.63 6.78 -4.57
CA THR A 140 13.65 7.31 -3.61
C THR A 140 13.34 8.76 -3.96
N ILE A 141 12.05 9.06 -4.03
CA ILE A 141 11.54 10.39 -4.33
C ILE A 141 10.88 10.92 -3.06
N PRO A 142 11.31 12.06 -2.49
CA PRO A 142 10.63 12.69 -1.38
C PRO A 142 9.19 13.05 -1.76
N ILE A 143 8.26 12.84 -0.83
CA ILE A 143 6.84 13.20 -0.99
C ILE A 143 6.38 14.01 0.21
N GLU A 144 5.61 15.04 -0.08
CA GLU A 144 5.10 15.98 0.91
C GLU A 144 3.60 15.88 1.04
N LYS A 145 3.11 16.23 2.23
CA LYS A 145 1.68 16.25 2.50
C LYS A 145 1.07 17.45 1.78
N SER A 146 0.13 17.19 0.87
CA SER A 146 -0.62 18.27 0.24
C SER A 146 -1.53 18.96 1.25
N PRO A 147 -1.45 20.30 1.40
CA PRO A 147 -2.31 21.05 2.32
C PRO A 147 -3.79 20.96 1.93
N ASN A 148 -4.08 20.69 0.65
CA ASN A 148 -5.43 20.58 0.11
C ASN A 148 -5.87 19.12 -0.11
N CYS A 149 -5.16 18.14 0.47
CA CYS A 149 -5.50 16.73 0.33
C CYS A 149 -6.93 16.47 0.83
N PRO A 150 -7.84 15.89 0.03
CA PRO A 150 -9.23 15.67 0.44
C PRO A 150 -9.35 14.67 1.61
N THR A 151 -8.34 13.82 1.80
CA THR A 151 -8.36 12.75 2.82
C THR A 151 -7.58 13.13 4.08
N CYS A 152 -6.29 13.45 3.98
CA CYS A 152 -5.44 13.59 5.18
C CYS A 152 -5.15 15.04 5.60
N SER A 153 -5.61 16.07 4.88
CA SER A 153 -5.28 17.48 5.19
C SER A 153 -5.68 17.90 6.61
N LYS A 154 -6.80 17.39 7.11
CA LYS A 154 -7.37 17.73 8.43
C LYS A 154 -6.83 16.86 9.57
N ILE A 155 -6.10 15.80 9.26
CA ILE A 155 -5.52 14.92 10.27
C ILE A 155 -4.20 15.52 10.71
N LYS A 156 -4.04 15.74 12.02
CA LYS A 156 -2.81 16.28 12.60
C LYS A 156 -1.82 15.18 12.90
#